data_AF-A0A7C3URJ5-F1
#
_entry.id   AF-A0A7C3URJ5-F1
#
_cell.length_a   1.000
_cell.length_b   1.000
_cell.length_c   1.000
_cell.angle_alpha   90.00
_cell.angle_beta   90.00
_cell.angle_gamma   90.00
#
_symmetry.space_group_name_H-M   'P 1'
#
loop_
_entity.id
_entity.type
_entity.pdbx_description
1 polymer ?
#
loop_
_entity_poly.entity_id
_entity_poly.type
_entity_poly.pdbx_seq_one_letter_code
_entity_poly.pdbx_strand_id
1 'polypeptide(L)'
;MGISEGNFKANDYRPRSDVSEDKDGRRFGWFTMAHEIGHAMGLMDEYQESLEEDNATNLPHGGVWAPILPIFDQPFIDGRPYPWDEISMMNTNKAPRLRHFWHYARWMNQTNGVKNLTGNTVFHVEYSSQNFKYSLSDSMTNFYEPVYSQDDMKRSGYAKIDLRLYKIGEDESTKIAIPGQSNIDGVLVVRSKLQWFFDDYSSYRWQNIEQKLQYLKDFQTTINNRMNVNGKFYLECPSDSDFKKVFVFFSPHYYFEGSTIHDHFEISVKANGGSSINFQPPFYADGYDDDEFEVDALQNKISIYRYVLGMLPYRMSGTNKVANEDITLSDLNFLVTWINSKRGRSYQLRQG
;
A
#
# COMPACT_ATOMS: atom_id res chain seq x y z
N MET A 1 15.65 36.67 12.79
CA MET A 1 16.42 36.04 11.70
C MET A 1 15.41 35.47 10.72
N GLY A 2 15.17 36.18 9.61
CA GLY A 2 14.28 35.71 8.56
C GLY A 2 15.11 35.11 7.44
N ILE A 3 14.90 33.83 7.15
CA ILE A 3 15.46 33.19 5.96
C ILE A 3 14.48 33.55 4.83
N SER A 4 14.93 34.33 3.85
CA SER A 4 14.09 34.83 2.75
C SER A 4 13.83 33.79 1.66
N GLU A 5 14.52 32.66 1.72
CA GLU A 5 14.37 31.53 0.81
C GLU A 5 14.32 30.25 1.66
N GLY A 6 13.32 29.40 1.41
CA GLY A 6 13.30 28.06 2.01
C GLY A 6 14.45 27.23 1.44
N ASN A 7 15.05 26.36 2.27
CA ASN A 7 16.14 25.47 1.86
C ASN A 7 15.71 24.38 0.86
N PHE A 8 14.44 24.34 0.46
CA PHE A 8 13.87 23.36 -0.46
C PHE A 8 13.30 24.10 -1.68
N LYS A 9 13.71 23.67 -2.87
CA LYS A 9 13.18 24.18 -4.14
C LYS A 9 12.10 23.24 -4.64
N ALA A 10 11.12 23.77 -5.38
CA ALA A 10 10.03 22.97 -5.94
C ALA A 10 10.51 21.81 -6.85
N ASN A 11 11.75 21.87 -7.35
CA ASN A 11 12.36 20.84 -8.18
C ASN A 11 12.85 19.61 -7.38
N ASP A 12 13.00 19.75 -6.06
CA ASP A 12 13.44 18.67 -5.17
C ASP A 12 12.32 17.61 -4.95
N TYR A 13 11.13 17.85 -5.52
CA TYR A 13 9.91 17.04 -5.38
C TYR A 13 9.52 16.24 -6.64
N ARG A 14 10.41 16.04 -7.62
CA ARG A 14 10.08 15.42 -8.93
C ARG A 14 10.16 13.87 -8.94
N PRO A 15 9.30 13.17 -9.72
CA PRO A 15 9.17 11.70 -9.72
C PRO A 15 10.32 10.94 -10.42
N ARG A 16 10.39 9.63 -10.12
CA ARG A 16 11.43 8.60 -10.35
C ARG A 16 11.95 8.37 -11.79
N SER A 17 11.57 9.15 -12.81
CA SER A 17 12.08 8.92 -14.17
C SER A 17 13.53 9.38 -14.39
N ASP A 18 14.10 10.14 -13.47
CA ASP A 18 15.51 10.53 -13.49
C ASP A 18 16.27 9.72 -12.44
N VAL A 19 16.55 8.46 -12.76
CA VAL A 19 17.42 7.62 -11.92
C VAL A 19 18.85 8.09 -12.12
N SER A 20 19.40 8.62 -11.04
CA SER A 20 20.79 9.03 -10.78
C SER A 20 20.98 10.54 -10.82
N GLU A 21 21.14 11.10 -9.62
CA GLU A 21 21.47 12.50 -9.33
C GLU A 21 20.26 13.45 -9.27
N ASP A 22 20.18 14.19 -8.14
CA ASP A 22 19.55 15.51 -8.16
C ASP A 22 20.28 16.37 -9.22
N LYS A 23 19.67 17.44 -9.74
CA LYS A 23 20.18 18.23 -10.88
C LYS A 23 21.62 18.75 -10.77
N ASP A 24 22.27 18.59 -9.62
CA ASP A 24 23.64 19.01 -9.33
C ASP A 24 24.63 17.87 -8.99
N GLY A 25 24.24 16.59 -9.12
CA GLY A 25 25.18 15.47 -8.95
C GLY A 25 25.53 15.11 -7.50
N ARG A 26 24.86 15.67 -6.49
CA ARG A 26 25.27 15.51 -5.08
C ARG A 26 24.31 14.66 -4.24
N ARG A 27 24.86 13.69 -3.52
CA ARG A 27 24.20 13.04 -2.37
C ARG A 27 24.38 13.95 -1.15
N PHE A 28 23.37 14.75 -0.83
CA PHE A 28 23.45 15.64 0.34
C PHE A 28 23.25 14.85 1.63
N GLY A 29 24.32 14.74 2.44
CA GLY A 29 24.24 14.21 3.80
C GLY A 29 23.25 14.97 4.71
N TRP A 30 22.79 16.15 4.30
CA TRP A 30 21.76 16.91 5.01
C TRP A 30 20.39 16.25 4.97
N PHE A 31 20.02 15.56 3.89
CA PHE A 31 18.73 14.84 3.89
C PHE A 31 18.79 13.55 4.70
N THR A 32 19.94 12.87 4.73
CA THR A 32 20.17 11.79 5.69
C THR A 32 20.09 12.32 7.11
N MET A 33 20.77 13.43 7.42
CA MET A 33 20.65 14.06 8.74
C MET A 33 19.20 14.47 9.05
N ALA A 34 18.45 15.01 8.09
CA ALA A 34 17.05 15.36 8.27
C ALA A 34 16.16 14.13 8.51
N HIS A 35 16.44 13.00 7.85
CA HIS A 35 15.78 11.71 8.07
C HIS A 35 16.06 11.17 9.48
N GLU A 36 17.34 11.11 9.88
CA GLU A 36 17.72 10.66 11.23
C GLU A 36 17.17 11.58 12.33
N ILE A 37 17.18 12.90 12.11
CA ILE A 37 16.52 13.85 13.02
C ILE A 37 15.02 13.63 12.99
N GLY A 38 14.42 13.35 11.83
CA GLY A 38 13.03 12.97 11.68
C GLY A 38 12.65 11.84 12.64
N HIS A 39 13.45 10.77 12.69
CA HIS A 39 13.28 9.69 13.68
C HIS A 39 13.36 10.19 15.11
N ALA A 40 14.37 10.99 15.45
CA ALA A 40 14.49 11.57 16.79
C ALA A 40 13.28 12.46 17.17
N MET A 41 12.57 12.99 16.17
CA MET A 41 11.38 13.81 16.31
C MET A 41 10.06 13.03 16.20
N GLY A 42 10.12 11.70 16.06
CA GLY A 42 8.96 10.81 16.03
C GLY A 42 8.37 10.55 14.64
N LEU A 43 9.08 10.90 13.57
CA LEU A 43 8.75 10.42 12.23
C LEU A 43 9.23 8.98 12.06
N MET A 44 8.35 8.15 11.51
CA MET A 44 8.63 6.75 11.24
C MET A 44 8.99 6.57 9.77
N ASP A 45 9.72 5.50 9.47
CA ASP A 45 10.02 5.11 8.09
C ASP A 45 8.76 4.84 7.28
N GLU A 46 8.65 5.46 6.12
CA GLU A 46 7.47 5.35 5.25
C GLU A 46 7.60 4.21 4.23
N TYR A 47 8.78 3.60 4.11
CA TYR A 47 9.19 2.83 2.94
C TYR A 47 8.85 1.35 2.79
N GLN A 48 7.93 0.68 3.48
CA GLN A 48 7.71 -0.79 3.33
C GLN A 48 8.99 -1.67 3.33
N GLU A 49 9.29 -2.32 4.44
CA GLU A 49 10.38 -3.31 4.49
C GLU A 49 10.14 -4.38 3.43
N SER A 50 11.11 -4.53 2.55
CA SER A 50 11.10 -5.59 1.56
C SER A 50 11.39 -6.93 2.22
N LEU A 51 10.84 -7.99 1.63
CA LEU A 51 11.02 -9.39 1.99
C LEU A 51 12.37 -9.65 2.70
N GLU A 52 12.32 -9.92 4.00
CA GLU A 52 13.48 -10.25 4.82
C GLU A 52 13.87 -11.71 4.62
N GLU A 53 15.17 -11.95 4.59
CA GLU A 53 15.80 -13.19 4.12
C GLU A 53 15.92 -14.20 5.28
N ASP A 54 15.00 -15.16 5.41
CA ASP A 54 15.14 -16.22 6.45
C ASP A 54 16.42 -17.07 6.25
N ASN A 55 16.98 -17.09 5.04
CA ASN A 55 18.22 -17.78 4.73
C ASN A 55 19.08 -16.97 3.75
N ALA A 56 19.75 -15.94 4.29
CA ALA A 56 20.57 -14.98 3.55
C ALA A 56 21.61 -15.62 2.60
N THR A 57 21.97 -16.90 2.76
CA THR A 57 22.95 -17.56 1.88
C THR A 57 22.45 -17.85 0.46
N ASN A 58 21.14 -17.79 0.21
CA ASN A 58 20.54 -18.30 -1.03
C ASN A 58 19.96 -17.21 -1.94
N LEU A 59 20.02 -15.93 -1.53
CA LEU A 59 19.51 -14.79 -2.29
C LEU A 59 20.66 -13.82 -2.64
N PRO A 60 20.63 -13.16 -3.80
CA PRO A 60 21.61 -12.13 -4.14
C PRO A 60 21.48 -10.95 -3.15
N HIS A 61 22.45 -10.83 -2.24
CA HIS A 61 22.46 -9.88 -1.14
C HIS A 61 22.27 -8.40 -1.55
N GLY A 62 21.46 -7.68 -0.76
CA GLY A 62 21.59 -6.23 -0.55
C GLY A 62 20.86 -5.32 -1.55
N GLY A 63 19.91 -5.85 -2.33
CA GLY A 63 19.10 -5.05 -3.25
C GLY A 63 17.76 -4.62 -2.64
N VAL A 64 17.47 -3.31 -2.68
CA VAL A 64 16.08 -2.83 -2.57
C VAL A 64 15.31 -3.37 -3.78
N TRP A 65 14.28 -4.17 -3.53
CA TRP A 65 13.49 -4.83 -4.57
C TRP A 65 12.66 -3.82 -5.38
N ALA A 66 12.53 -4.03 -6.70
CA ALA A 66 11.68 -3.23 -7.58
C ALA A 66 10.75 -4.15 -8.42
N PRO A 67 9.43 -4.18 -8.14
CA PRO A 67 8.75 -3.52 -7.02
C PRO A 67 9.18 -4.10 -5.67
N ILE A 68 8.97 -3.32 -4.60
CA ILE A 68 9.11 -3.80 -3.22
C ILE A 68 8.10 -4.94 -3.00
N LEU A 69 8.55 -6.01 -2.34
CA LEU A 69 7.70 -7.09 -1.86
C LEU A 69 7.56 -6.94 -0.33
N PRO A 70 6.51 -6.30 0.20
CA PRO A 70 6.45 -5.96 1.63
C PRO A 70 6.38 -7.21 2.51
N ILE A 71 7.18 -7.32 3.58
CA ILE A 71 7.01 -8.40 4.58
C ILE A 71 5.66 -8.31 5.30
N PHE A 72 5.21 -9.41 5.91
CA PHE A 72 4.03 -9.45 6.76
C PHE A 72 4.11 -8.40 7.86
N ASP A 73 5.07 -8.56 8.76
CA ASP A 73 5.19 -7.72 9.95
C ASP A 73 6.03 -6.49 9.65
N GLN A 74 5.39 -5.51 9.02
CA GLN A 74 5.97 -4.20 8.84
C GLN A 74 6.25 -3.58 10.22
N PRO A 75 7.50 -3.21 10.51
CA PRO A 75 7.82 -2.59 11.77
C PRO A 75 7.17 -1.20 11.84
N PHE A 76 6.70 -0.85 13.03
CA PHE A 76 6.22 0.48 13.43
C PHE A 76 4.91 1.00 12.80
N ILE A 77 4.62 0.71 11.53
CA ILE A 77 3.42 1.19 10.85
C ILE A 77 2.79 0.06 10.03
N ASP A 78 1.67 -0.44 10.54
CA ASP A 78 0.83 -1.37 9.78
C ASP A 78 0.28 -0.68 8.53
N GLY A 79 0.22 -1.38 7.39
CA GLY A 79 -0.30 -0.90 6.11
C GLY A 79 0.49 0.19 5.38
N ARG A 80 1.04 1.19 6.10
CA ARG A 80 1.71 2.42 5.61
C ARG A 80 0.85 3.22 4.61
N PRO A 81 0.34 4.44 4.93
CA PRO A 81 -0.64 5.13 4.09
C PRO A 81 -0.08 5.89 2.87
N TYR A 82 1.24 5.99 2.72
CA TYR A 82 1.89 6.69 1.60
C TYR A 82 2.86 5.80 0.79
N PRO A 83 2.50 4.55 0.45
CA PRO A 83 3.42 3.60 -0.19
C PRO A 83 3.79 4.02 -1.62
N TRP A 84 3.03 4.91 -2.25
CA TRP A 84 3.34 5.47 -3.57
C TRP A 84 4.30 6.66 -3.53
N ASP A 85 4.56 7.25 -2.36
CA ASP A 85 5.49 8.38 -2.26
C ASP A 85 6.92 7.91 -2.04
N GLU A 86 7.49 7.34 -3.11
CA GLU A 86 8.84 6.77 -3.13
C GLU A 86 9.96 7.81 -2.98
N ILE A 87 9.64 9.09 -3.11
CA ILE A 87 10.60 10.21 -3.08
C ILE A 87 10.43 11.09 -1.83
N SER A 88 9.78 10.58 -0.78
CA SER A 88 9.63 11.29 0.49
C SER A 88 10.93 11.27 1.31
N MET A 89 11.09 12.22 2.23
CA MET A 89 12.20 12.22 3.20
C MET A 89 12.30 10.91 3.98
N MET A 90 11.18 10.38 4.48
CA MET A 90 11.13 9.13 5.26
C MET A 90 11.14 7.88 4.37
N ASN A 91 11.42 8.04 3.06
CA ASN A 91 11.56 6.93 2.12
C ASN A 91 12.96 6.89 1.49
N THR A 92 13.43 8.01 0.93
CA THR A 92 14.69 8.05 0.15
C THR A 92 15.62 9.20 0.50
N ASN A 93 15.53 9.76 1.73
CA ASN A 93 16.35 10.88 2.16
C ASN A 93 16.25 12.06 1.17
N LYS A 94 15.02 12.47 0.88
CA LYS A 94 14.67 13.59 0.00
C LYS A 94 13.98 14.70 0.78
N ALA A 95 13.42 15.67 0.07
CA ALA A 95 12.75 16.81 0.67
C ALA A 95 11.57 16.37 1.58
N PRO A 96 11.41 17.02 2.75
CA PRO A 96 10.26 16.77 3.61
C PRO A 96 8.98 17.20 2.92
N ARG A 97 7.92 16.46 3.20
CA ARG A 97 6.56 16.69 2.70
C ARG A 97 5.81 17.56 3.69
N LEU A 98 4.74 18.22 3.26
CA LEU A 98 3.93 19.05 4.16
C LEU A 98 3.42 18.22 5.35
N ARG A 99 3.06 16.94 5.10
CA ARG A 99 2.70 16.02 6.17
C ARG A 99 3.80 15.86 7.21
N HIS A 100 5.09 15.88 6.87
CA HIS A 100 6.17 15.65 7.84
C HIS A 100 6.24 16.74 8.92
N PHE A 101 5.62 17.90 8.69
CA PHE A 101 5.52 18.98 9.66
C PHE A 101 4.27 18.89 10.56
N TRP A 102 3.39 17.90 10.36
CA TRP A 102 2.15 17.72 11.11
C TRP A 102 2.34 17.71 12.62
N HIS A 103 3.43 17.09 13.12
CA HIS A 103 3.65 16.89 14.53
C HIS A 103 3.89 18.23 15.25
N TYR A 104 4.42 19.25 14.55
CA TYR A 104 4.51 20.61 15.08
C TYR A 104 3.14 21.26 15.21
N ALA A 105 2.30 21.16 14.17
CA ALA A 105 0.93 21.67 14.24
C ALA A 105 0.14 20.97 15.35
N ARG A 106 0.28 19.64 15.47
CA ARG A 106 -0.28 18.85 16.56
C ARG A 106 0.20 19.34 17.92
N TRP A 107 1.51 19.49 18.11
CA TRP A 107 2.08 19.95 19.37
C TRP A 107 1.53 21.32 19.77
N MET A 108 1.44 22.27 18.83
CA MET A 108 0.86 23.58 19.08
C MET A 108 -0.64 23.51 19.45
N ASN A 109 -1.40 22.63 18.79
CA ASN A 109 -2.85 22.49 18.99
C ASN A 109 -3.23 21.69 20.23
N GLN A 110 -2.37 20.79 20.71
CA GLN A 110 -2.68 19.83 21.78
C GLN A 110 -1.98 20.15 23.10
N THR A 111 -0.91 20.94 23.10
CA THR A 111 -0.19 21.28 24.33
C THR A 111 -0.92 22.38 25.09
N ASN A 112 -1.48 22.06 26.27
CA ASN A 112 -2.23 23.02 27.10
C ASN A 112 -1.49 24.34 27.35
N GLY A 113 -0.18 24.30 27.58
CA GLY A 113 0.63 25.51 27.74
C GLY A 113 0.61 26.41 26.50
N VAL A 114 0.73 25.83 25.30
CA VAL A 114 0.65 26.56 24.04
C VAL A 114 -0.77 27.07 23.81
N LYS A 115 -1.79 26.24 24.03
CA LYS A 115 -3.20 26.65 23.89
C LYS A 115 -3.54 27.84 24.78
N ASN A 116 -3.08 27.84 26.04
CA ASN A 116 -3.28 28.96 26.97
C ASN A 116 -2.57 30.23 26.48
N LEU A 117 -1.37 30.10 25.93
CA LEU A 117 -0.59 31.23 25.40
C LEU A 117 -1.22 31.82 24.13
N THR A 118 -1.81 30.98 23.27
CA THR A 118 -2.33 31.36 21.96
C THR A 118 -3.84 31.62 21.97
N GLY A 119 -4.49 31.59 23.13
CA GLY A 119 -5.93 31.78 23.26
C GLY A 119 -6.74 30.70 22.54
N ASN A 120 -6.25 29.45 22.51
CA ASN A 120 -6.81 28.32 21.77
C ASN A 120 -6.88 28.52 20.24
N THR A 121 -5.96 29.33 19.68
CA THR A 121 -5.81 29.40 18.23
C THR A 121 -5.44 28.02 17.66
N VAL A 122 -6.09 27.62 16.56
CA VAL A 122 -5.80 26.37 15.84
C VAL A 122 -4.82 26.63 14.71
N PHE A 123 -3.69 25.92 14.74
CA PHE A 123 -2.60 26.01 13.78
C PHE A 123 -2.70 24.89 12.73
N HIS A 124 -2.27 25.18 11.52
CA HIS A 124 -2.13 24.21 10.43
C HIS A 124 -0.80 24.46 9.71
N VAL A 125 -0.38 23.51 8.88
CA VAL A 125 0.81 23.69 8.02
C VAL A 125 0.33 24.02 6.61
N GLU A 126 0.88 25.08 6.02
CA GLU A 126 0.52 25.53 4.68
C GLU A 126 1.76 25.60 3.78
N TYR A 127 1.64 25.12 2.55
CA TYR A 127 2.58 25.41 1.48
C TYR A 127 1.92 26.35 0.47
N SER A 128 2.10 27.66 0.72
CA SER A 128 1.36 28.75 0.07
C SER A 128 1.53 28.81 -1.45
N SER A 129 2.70 28.44 -1.99
CA SER A 129 2.91 28.46 -3.45
C SER A 129 2.11 27.38 -4.19
N GLN A 130 1.67 26.33 -3.48
CA GLN A 130 0.91 25.20 -4.03
C GLN A 130 -0.52 25.14 -3.48
N ASN A 131 -0.90 26.12 -2.65
CA ASN A 131 -2.17 26.20 -1.91
C ASN A 131 -2.49 24.93 -1.09
N PHE A 132 -1.47 24.23 -0.61
CA PHE A 132 -1.69 23.06 0.23
C PHE A 132 -1.95 23.47 1.67
N LYS A 133 -2.99 22.89 2.27
CA LYS A 133 -3.29 23.07 3.70
C LYS A 133 -3.40 21.71 4.37
N TYR A 134 -2.32 21.34 5.06
CA TYR A 134 -2.28 20.12 5.82
C TYR A 134 -2.81 20.35 7.22
N SER A 135 -3.90 19.65 7.55
CA SER A 135 -4.44 19.61 8.91
C SER A 135 -5.05 18.24 9.18
N LEU A 136 -4.91 17.79 10.42
CA LEU A 136 -5.57 16.61 10.95
C LEU A 136 -6.51 17.07 12.07
N SER A 137 -7.72 16.51 12.13
CA SER A 137 -8.67 16.84 13.19
C SER A 137 -8.19 16.32 14.54
N ASP A 138 -8.71 16.91 15.64
CA ASP A 138 -8.33 16.54 17.01
C ASP A 138 -8.60 15.06 17.34
N SER A 139 -9.51 14.40 16.63
CA SER A 139 -9.81 12.97 16.78
C SER A 139 -8.91 12.06 15.94
N MET A 140 -8.13 12.60 15.01
CA MET A 140 -7.37 11.82 14.01
C MET A 140 -5.92 12.31 13.95
N THR A 141 -5.27 12.29 15.11
CA THR A 141 -4.12 13.16 15.36
C THR A 141 -2.86 12.75 14.64
N ASN A 142 -2.72 11.47 14.27
CA ASN A 142 -1.50 10.89 13.71
C ASN A 142 -1.82 10.22 12.37
N PHE A 143 -1.20 10.67 11.29
CA PHE A 143 -1.42 10.07 9.98
C PHE A 143 -0.79 8.68 9.84
N TYR A 144 0.16 8.31 10.71
CA TYR A 144 0.72 6.96 10.75
C TYR A 144 -0.21 5.93 11.40
N GLU A 145 -1.26 6.38 12.08
CA GLU A 145 -2.21 5.50 12.76
C GLU A 145 -3.52 5.42 11.98
N PRO A 146 -4.06 4.20 11.78
CA PRO A 146 -5.37 4.06 11.18
C PRO A 146 -6.43 4.60 12.15
N VAL A 147 -7.33 5.43 11.63
CA VAL A 147 -8.51 5.90 12.38
C VAL A 147 -9.47 4.74 12.64
N TYR A 148 -9.55 3.80 11.68
CA TYR A 148 -10.25 2.54 11.85
C TYR A 148 -9.42 1.41 11.29
N SER A 149 -9.35 0.31 12.04
CA SER A 149 -8.76 -0.95 11.62
C SER A 149 -9.77 -2.08 11.75
N GLN A 150 -9.58 -3.11 10.94
CA GLN A 150 -10.20 -4.41 11.13
C GLN A 150 -9.26 -5.48 10.61
N ASP A 151 -8.84 -6.35 11.53
CA ASP A 151 -8.01 -7.52 11.22
C ASP A 151 -8.88 -8.65 10.73
N ASP A 152 -8.33 -9.48 9.86
CA ASP A 152 -8.95 -10.72 9.38
C ASP A 152 -10.42 -10.52 8.98
N MET A 153 -10.69 -9.45 8.22
CA MET A 153 -12.02 -9.14 7.73
C MET A 153 -12.53 -10.28 6.86
N LYS A 154 -13.37 -11.13 7.46
CA LYS A 154 -13.93 -12.28 6.77
C LYS A 154 -14.89 -11.85 5.68
N ARG A 155 -14.55 -12.20 4.44
CA ARG A 155 -15.46 -12.10 3.29
C ARG A 155 -15.61 -13.49 2.72
N SER A 156 -16.83 -14.02 2.72
CA SER A 156 -17.06 -15.48 2.56
C SER A 156 -16.31 -16.31 3.62
N GLY A 157 -16.37 -17.64 3.58
CA GLY A 157 -15.83 -18.49 4.64
C GLY A 157 -14.33 -18.36 4.87
N TYR A 158 -13.57 -17.93 3.85
CA TYR A 158 -12.13 -18.14 3.76
C TYR A 158 -11.29 -16.87 3.53
N ALA A 159 -11.86 -15.76 3.04
CA ALA A 159 -11.05 -14.57 2.78
C ALA A 159 -10.59 -13.87 4.05
N LYS A 160 -9.28 -13.64 4.15
CA LYS A 160 -8.62 -12.93 5.25
C LYS A 160 -7.88 -11.72 4.71
N ILE A 161 -8.42 -10.54 5.00
CA ILE A 161 -7.80 -9.26 4.64
C ILE A 161 -7.85 -8.31 5.82
N ASP A 162 -6.82 -7.50 5.95
CA ASP A 162 -6.74 -6.41 6.90
C ASP A 162 -7.21 -5.12 6.22
N LEU A 163 -8.13 -4.42 6.86
CA LEU A 163 -8.57 -3.09 6.41
C LEU A 163 -8.05 -2.03 7.38
N ARG A 164 -7.48 -0.97 6.82
CA ARG A 164 -6.93 0.17 7.58
C ARG A 164 -7.31 1.49 6.90
N LEU A 165 -8.10 2.31 7.58
CA LEU A 165 -8.49 3.63 7.09
C LEU A 165 -7.65 4.71 7.78
N TYR A 166 -6.79 5.38 7.02
CA TYR A 166 -5.96 6.47 7.50
C TYR A 166 -6.57 7.80 7.10
N LYS A 167 -6.59 8.74 8.05
CA LYS A 167 -6.81 10.15 7.72
C LYS A 167 -5.50 10.72 7.18
N ILE A 168 -5.58 11.26 5.97
CA ILE A 168 -4.47 12.00 5.37
C ILE A 168 -4.90 13.46 5.17
N GLY A 169 -3.93 14.35 5.12
CA GLY A 169 -4.12 15.75 4.76
C GLY A 169 -3.63 16.01 3.34
N GLU A 170 -4.04 17.14 2.77
CA GLU A 170 -3.57 17.58 1.47
C GLU A 170 -2.08 17.95 1.54
N ASP A 171 -1.27 17.31 0.70
CA ASP A 171 0.17 17.51 0.58
C ASP A 171 0.65 17.15 -0.85
N GLU A 172 1.96 17.25 -1.08
CA GLU A 172 2.58 16.93 -2.36
C GLU A 172 2.27 15.50 -2.84
N SER A 173 2.10 14.56 -1.91
CA SER A 173 1.98 13.12 -2.18
C SER A 173 0.54 12.70 -2.46
N THR A 174 -0.43 13.37 -1.84
CA THR A 174 -1.85 13.14 -2.11
C THR A 174 -2.28 13.63 -3.50
N LYS A 175 -1.62 14.67 -4.06
CA LYS A 175 -1.86 15.10 -5.46
C LYS A 175 -1.45 14.05 -6.50
N ILE A 176 -0.49 13.19 -6.18
CA ILE A 176 -0.03 12.13 -7.09
C ILE A 176 -0.70 10.78 -6.84
N ALA A 177 -1.47 10.64 -5.75
CA ALA A 177 -2.15 9.38 -5.41
C ALA A 177 -3.18 8.97 -6.47
N ILE A 178 -4.00 9.93 -6.94
CA ILE A 178 -4.96 9.73 -8.02
C ILE A 178 -4.74 10.85 -9.06
N PRO A 179 -4.07 10.59 -10.19
CA PRO A 179 -3.78 11.59 -11.21
C PRO A 179 -5.02 12.33 -11.71
N GLY A 180 -4.92 13.65 -11.81
CA GLY A 180 -6.02 14.52 -12.22
C GLY A 180 -7.10 14.73 -11.16
N GLN A 181 -7.00 14.06 -10.01
CA GLN A 181 -7.88 14.27 -8.87
C GLN A 181 -7.14 15.01 -7.76
N SER A 182 -7.86 15.88 -7.07
CA SER A 182 -7.41 16.54 -5.85
C SER A 182 -8.34 16.21 -4.69
N ASN A 183 -7.97 16.69 -3.50
CA ASN A 183 -8.74 16.57 -2.26
C ASN A 183 -8.93 15.12 -1.82
N ILE A 184 -7.86 14.32 -1.83
CA ILE A 184 -7.86 13.00 -1.19
C ILE A 184 -7.75 13.22 0.31
N ASP A 185 -8.80 12.83 1.02
CA ASP A 185 -8.94 13.00 2.47
C ASP A 185 -8.49 11.78 3.26
N GLY A 186 -8.45 10.61 2.63
CA GLY A 186 -8.16 9.34 3.29
C GLY A 186 -7.51 8.32 2.40
N VAL A 187 -6.93 7.31 3.03
CA VAL A 187 -6.41 6.12 2.36
C VAL A 187 -6.99 4.91 3.06
N LEU A 188 -7.69 4.05 2.31
CA LEU A 188 -8.10 2.74 2.75
C LEU A 188 -7.09 1.72 2.20
N VAL A 189 -6.22 1.23 3.08
CA VAL A 189 -5.30 0.14 2.75
C VAL A 189 -6.05 -1.19 2.91
N VAL A 190 -6.05 -1.97 1.83
CA VAL A 190 -6.52 -3.36 1.76
C VAL A 190 -5.29 -4.24 1.78
N ARG A 191 -4.91 -4.72 2.97
CA ARG A 191 -3.73 -5.54 3.18
C ARG A 191 -4.12 -7.02 3.16
N SER A 192 -3.29 -7.83 2.51
CA SER A 192 -3.47 -9.28 2.42
C SER A 192 -2.13 -9.95 2.67
N LYS A 193 -2.07 -10.88 3.63
CA LYS A 193 -0.85 -11.62 4.00
C LYS A 193 -0.78 -12.91 3.19
N LEU A 194 0.23 -13.03 2.33
CA LEU A 194 0.39 -14.11 1.35
C LEU A 194 1.71 -14.87 1.57
N GLN A 195 1.62 -16.11 2.00
CA GLN A 195 2.74 -17.03 2.10
C GLN A 195 2.85 -17.81 0.80
N TRP A 196 4.04 -17.83 0.20
CA TRP A 196 4.26 -18.43 -1.11
C TRP A 196 5.24 -19.60 -1.02
N PHE A 197 4.83 -20.73 -1.58
CA PHE A 197 5.65 -21.91 -1.78
C PHE A 197 5.82 -22.17 -3.27
N PHE A 198 6.97 -22.70 -3.68
CA PHE A 198 7.26 -22.98 -5.09
C PHE A 198 7.73 -24.41 -5.26
N ASP A 199 6.84 -25.24 -5.79
CA ASP A 199 7.08 -26.66 -5.95
C ASP A 199 7.44 -27.02 -7.40
N ASP A 200 8.34 -27.98 -7.53
CA ASP A 200 8.54 -28.68 -8.79
C ASP A 200 7.29 -29.50 -9.15
N TYR A 201 7.01 -29.64 -10.44
CA TYR A 201 5.84 -30.38 -10.91
C TYR A 201 6.14 -31.18 -12.18
N SER A 202 5.84 -32.49 -12.14
CA SER A 202 6.16 -33.43 -13.23
C SER A 202 7.65 -33.38 -13.61
N SER A 203 7.99 -33.08 -14.86
CA SER A 203 9.36 -32.88 -15.36
C SER A 203 9.86 -31.43 -15.25
N TYR A 204 9.02 -30.50 -14.79
CA TYR A 204 9.34 -29.07 -14.72
C TYR A 204 9.92 -28.71 -13.36
N ARG A 205 10.92 -27.83 -13.37
CA ARG A 205 11.70 -27.45 -12.20
C ARG A 205 11.85 -25.95 -12.12
N TRP A 206 11.71 -25.38 -10.93
CA TRP A 206 12.18 -24.01 -10.66
C TRP A 206 13.70 -24.00 -10.77
N GLN A 207 14.24 -23.22 -11.70
CA GLN A 207 15.67 -23.29 -12.04
C GLN A 207 16.55 -22.73 -10.93
N ASN A 208 16.06 -21.71 -10.25
CA ASN A 208 16.74 -21.02 -9.16
C ASN A 208 15.73 -20.15 -8.42
N ILE A 209 16.19 -19.54 -7.33
CA ILE A 209 15.35 -18.69 -6.48
C ILE A 209 14.99 -17.38 -7.17
N GLU A 210 15.85 -16.83 -8.04
CA GLU A 210 15.52 -15.62 -8.81
C GLU A 210 14.26 -15.82 -9.68
N GLN A 211 14.07 -17.01 -10.28
CA GLN A 211 12.86 -17.31 -11.04
C GLN A 211 11.60 -17.27 -10.16
N LYS A 212 11.68 -17.77 -8.93
CA LYS A 212 10.58 -17.76 -7.95
C LYS A 212 10.27 -16.32 -7.51
N LEU A 213 11.30 -15.53 -7.23
CA LEU A 213 11.15 -14.13 -6.87
C LEU A 213 10.62 -13.27 -8.01
N GLN A 214 11.04 -13.55 -9.24
CA GLN A 214 10.50 -12.87 -10.42
C GLN A 214 9.00 -13.11 -10.55
N TYR A 215 8.52 -14.31 -10.22
CA TYR A 215 7.08 -14.58 -10.16
C TYR A 215 6.37 -13.66 -9.15
N LEU A 216 6.92 -13.48 -7.94
CA LEU A 216 6.34 -12.58 -6.94
C LEU A 216 6.38 -11.12 -7.38
N LYS A 217 7.50 -10.68 -7.97
CA LYS A 217 7.63 -9.33 -8.58
C LYS A 217 6.58 -9.11 -9.65
N ASP A 218 6.34 -10.09 -10.51
CA ASP A 218 5.34 -10.04 -11.57
C ASP A 218 3.92 -10.00 -10.98
N PHE A 219 3.66 -10.74 -9.91
CA PHE A 219 2.40 -10.67 -9.17
C PHE A 219 2.18 -9.27 -8.59
N GLN A 220 3.14 -8.75 -7.81
CA GLN A 220 3.05 -7.41 -7.21
C GLN A 220 2.88 -6.32 -8.27
N THR A 221 3.67 -6.39 -9.35
CA THR A 221 3.57 -5.48 -10.50
C THR A 221 2.18 -5.55 -11.14
N THR A 222 1.61 -6.75 -11.27
CA THR A 222 0.27 -6.93 -11.81
C THR A 222 -0.79 -6.29 -10.91
N ILE A 223 -0.72 -6.47 -9.59
CA ILE A 223 -1.65 -5.81 -8.64
C ILE A 223 -1.50 -4.29 -8.74
N ASN A 224 -0.27 -3.78 -8.68
CA ASN A 224 0.00 -2.36 -8.80
C ASN A 224 -0.58 -1.79 -10.11
N ASN A 225 -0.32 -2.42 -11.25
CA ASN A 225 -0.77 -1.94 -12.56
C ASN A 225 -2.27 -2.09 -12.80
N ARG A 226 -2.94 -3.05 -12.14
CA ARG A 226 -4.37 -3.33 -12.38
C ARG A 226 -5.29 -2.72 -11.33
N MET A 227 -4.77 -2.40 -10.13
CA MET A 227 -5.59 -2.03 -8.98
C MET A 227 -5.15 -0.72 -8.32
N ASN A 228 -3.85 -0.43 -8.29
CA ASN A 228 -3.32 0.77 -7.63
C ASN A 228 -2.97 1.90 -8.61
N VAL A 229 -2.69 1.56 -9.87
CA VAL A 229 -2.22 2.53 -10.87
C VAL A 229 -3.21 3.68 -10.99
N ASN A 230 -2.67 4.89 -10.99
CA ASN A 230 -3.42 6.12 -11.11
C ASN A 230 -4.61 6.22 -10.13
N GLY A 231 -4.53 5.59 -8.97
CA GLY A 231 -5.60 5.69 -8.00
C GLY A 231 -6.91 5.04 -8.46
N LYS A 232 -6.83 3.94 -9.23
CA LYS A 232 -7.96 3.35 -9.98
C LYS A 232 -9.26 3.30 -9.19
N PHE A 233 -9.24 2.96 -7.91
CA PHE A 233 -10.44 2.89 -7.07
C PHE A 233 -10.41 3.91 -5.93
N TYR A 234 -11.55 4.56 -5.71
CA TYR A 234 -11.74 5.44 -4.55
C TYR A 234 -13.18 5.39 -4.03
N LEU A 235 -13.34 5.65 -2.75
CA LEU A 235 -14.62 5.80 -2.08
C LEU A 235 -14.94 7.29 -1.93
N GLU A 236 -16.19 7.67 -2.16
CA GLU A 236 -16.64 9.05 -2.11
C GLU A 236 -17.91 9.21 -1.27
N CYS A 237 -17.93 10.19 -0.38
CA CYS A 237 -19.07 10.57 0.43
C CYS A 237 -19.06 12.09 0.66
N PRO A 238 -19.76 12.89 -0.17
CA PRO A 238 -19.75 14.35 -0.04
C PRO A 238 -20.20 14.88 1.33
N SER A 239 -20.97 14.08 2.08
CA SER A 239 -21.49 14.41 3.40
C SER A 239 -20.54 14.10 4.57
N ASP A 240 -19.44 13.37 4.35
CA ASP A 240 -18.44 13.08 5.38
C ASP A 240 -17.33 14.12 5.32
N SER A 241 -17.32 15.07 6.27
CA SER A 241 -16.36 16.17 6.27
C SER A 241 -14.91 15.74 6.42
N ASP A 242 -14.65 14.59 7.05
CA ASP A 242 -13.30 14.12 7.33
C ASP A 242 -12.76 13.21 6.22
N PHE A 243 -13.65 12.55 5.46
CA PHE A 243 -13.33 11.51 4.50
C PHE A 243 -14.20 11.64 3.25
N LYS A 244 -14.23 12.81 2.60
CA LYS A 244 -15.08 13.01 1.42
C LYS A 244 -14.62 12.13 0.28
N LYS A 245 -13.31 11.97 0.11
CA LYS A 245 -12.70 11.12 -0.91
C LYS A 245 -11.57 10.29 -0.31
N VAL A 246 -11.66 8.97 -0.46
CA VAL A 246 -10.72 8.01 0.14
C VAL A 246 -10.15 7.13 -0.97
N PHE A 247 -8.83 7.20 -1.18
CA PHE A 247 -8.15 6.32 -2.12
C PHE A 247 -8.11 4.88 -1.57
N VAL A 248 -8.40 3.88 -2.41
CA VAL A 248 -8.30 2.46 -2.04
C VAL A 248 -6.97 1.89 -2.56
N PHE A 249 -6.08 1.51 -1.64
CA PHE A 249 -4.77 0.96 -1.96
C PHE A 249 -4.69 -0.52 -1.59
N PHE A 250 -4.36 -1.38 -2.55
CA PHE A 250 -4.17 -2.80 -2.32
C PHE A 250 -2.69 -3.09 -2.03
N SER A 251 -2.41 -3.64 -0.86
CA SER A 251 -1.05 -3.93 -0.39
C SER A 251 -0.91 -5.42 -0.07
N PRO A 252 -0.56 -6.26 -1.05
CA PRO A 252 -0.11 -7.62 -0.77
C PRO A 252 1.17 -7.60 0.06
N HIS A 253 1.21 -8.37 1.14
CA HIS A 253 2.39 -8.60 1.95
C HIS A 253 2.79 -10.06 1.77
N TYR A 254 4.09 -10.33 1.82
CA TYR A 254 4.70 -11.57 1.36
C TYR A 254 5.49 -12.23 2.48
N TYR A 255 5.41 -13.56 2.49
CA TYR A 255 6.31 -14.44 3.21
C TYR A 255 6.75 -15.53 2.22
N PHE A 256 8.05 -15.74 2.07
CA PHE A 256 8.62 -16.55 1.00
C PHE A 256 9.25 -17.81 1.58
N GLU A 257 8.74 -18.97 1.20
CA GLU A 257 9.33 -20.29 1.50
C GLU A 257 9.84 -20.44 2.95
N GLY A 258 8.94 -20.26 3.93
CA GLY A 258 9.25 -20.42 5.36
C GLY A 258 8.28 -21.35 6.08
N SER A 259 8.40 -21.45 7.41
CA SER A 259 7.44 -22.21 8.22
C SER A 259 6.07 -21.56 8.18
N THR A 260 5.00 -22.36 8.06
CA THR A 260 3.62 -21.89 8.19
C THR A 260 3.43 -21.11 9.49
N ILE A 261 2.92 -19.88 9.37
CA ILE A 261 2.49 -19.04 10.50
C ILE A 261 0.95 -19.03 10.61
N HIS A 262 0.34 -18.13 11.37
CA HIS A 262 -1.13 -18.02 11.45
C HIS A 262 -1.64 -16.81 10.63
N ASP A 263 -2.94 -16.73 10.36
CA ASP A 263 -3.64 -15.57 9.80
C ASP A 263 -3.15 -15.04 8.44
N HIS A 264 -2.93 -15.94 7.49
CA HIS A 264 -2.48 -15.62 6.13
C HIS A 264 -3.08 -16.58 5.09
N PHE A 265 -2.78 -16.36 3.81
CA PHE A 265 -3.06 -17.30 2.72
C PHE A 265 -1.80 -18.05 2.30
N GLU A 266 -1.87 -19.38 2.21
CA GLU A 266 -0.82 -20.22 1.65
C GLU A 266 -1.07 -20.47 0.16
N ILE A 267 -0.07 -20.14 -0.67
CA ILE A 267 -0.15 -20.23 -2.12
C ILE A 267 1.02 -21.05 -2.65
N SER A 268 0.73 -22.26 -3.11
CA SER A 268 1.74 -23.17 -3.66
C SER A 268 1.75 -23.10 -5.19
N VAL A 269 2.83 -22.58 -5.77
CA VAL A 269 2.98 -22.39 -7.22
C VAL A 269 3.74 -23.57 -7.82
N LYS A 270 3.05 -24.37 -8.63
CA LYS A 270 3.63 -25.50 -9.35
C LYS A 270 4.41 -25.02 -10.58
N ALA A 271 5.66 -25.48 -10.71
CA ALA A 271 6.51 -25.20 -11.87
C ALA A 271 5.82 -25.64 -13.17
N ASN A 272 5.94 -24.83 -14.22
CA ASN A 272 5.42 -25.14 -15.55
C ASN A 272 6.49 -24.84 -16.60
N GLY A 273 6.63 -25.70 -17.62
CA GLY A 273 7.61 -25.54 -18.70
C GLY A 273 7.05 -25.21 -20.07
N GLY A 274 5.85 -24.64 -20.19
CA GLY A 274 5.37 -24.22 -21.51
C GLY A 274 4.03 -23.48 -21.51
N SER A 275 3.60 -23.00 -22.69
CA SER A 275 2.55 -21.99 -22.95
C SER A 275 1.10 -22.38 -22.60
N SER A 276 0.88 -23.50 -21.93
CA SER A 276 -0.46 -23.95 -21.51
C SER A 276 -0.49 -24.27 -20.02
N ILE A 277 -1.60 -23.95 -19.37
CA ILE A 277 -1.88 -24.34 -17.98
C ILE A 277 -2.00 -25.86 -17.94
N ASN A 278 -1.09 -26.51 -17.21
CA ASN A 278 -1.00 -27.97 -17.11
C ASN A 278 -1.55 -28.48 -15.76
N PHE A 279 -1.55 -27.61 -14.77
CA PHE A 279 -2.23 -27.82 -13.50
C PHE A 279 -3.53 -27.00 -13.50
N GLN A 280 -4.68 -27.66 -13.51
CA GLN A 280 -5.95 -26.97 -13.26
C GLN A 280 -6.05 -26.79 -11.75
N PRO A 281 -5.85 -25.58 -11.22
CA PRO A 281 -5.89 -25.40 -9.79
C PRO A 281 -7.25 -25.85 -9.23
N PRO A 282 -7.30 -26.31 -7.95
CA PRO A 282 -8.55 -26.60 -7.25
C PRO A 282 -9.53 -25.41 -7.27
N PHE A 283 -9.04 -24.24 -7.67
CA PHE A 283 -9.77 -23.06 -8.12
C PHE A 283 -10.80 -23.26 -9.25
N TYR A 284 -11.04 -24.47 -9.72
CA TYR A 284 -12.13 -24.83 -10.62
C TYR A 284 -12.99 -25.99 -10.09
N ALA A 285 -12.73 -26.50 -8.89
CA ALA A 285 -13.58 -27.48 -8.21
C ALA A 285 -14.69 -26.76 -7.42
N ASP A 286 -15.86 -27.37 -7.29
CA ASP A 286 -16.97 -26.79 -6.52
C ASP A 286 -16.70 -27.00 -5.01
N GLY A 287 -16.06 -26.04 -4.35
CA GLY A 287 -15.70 -26.15 -2.92
C GLY A 287 -14.55 -25.24 -2.50
N TYR A 288 -14.66 -23.93 -2.75
CA TYR A 288 -13.65 -22.94 -2.38
C TYR A 288 -13.85 -22.52 -0.92
N ASP A 289 -13.10 -23.09 0.03
CA ASP A 289 -13.27 -22.77 1.44
C ASP A 289 -11.99 -22.77 2.30
N ASP A 290 -10.82 -22.93 1.70
CA ASP A 290 -9.55 -22.97 2.43
C ASP A 290 -8.66 -21.73 2.17
N ASP A 291 -7.87 -21.37 3.18
CA ASP A 291 -6.81 -20.37 3.12
C ASP A 291 -5.50 -20.91 2.53
N GLU A 292 -5.46 -22.19 2.17
CA GLU A 292 -4.37 -22.85 1.45
C GLU A 292 -4.84 -23.31 0.05
N PHE A 293 -4.07 -22.99 -0.98
CA PHE A 293 -4.36 -23.47 -2.34
C PHE A 293 -3.15 -23.52 -3.26
N GLU A 294 -3.26 -24.38 -4.27
CA GLU A 294 -2.21 -24.55 -5.29
C GLU A 294 -2.58 -23.88 -6.61
N VAL A 295 -1.59 -23.38 -7.34
CA VAL A 295 -1.75 -22.75 -8.67
C VAL A 295 -0.65 -23.15 -9.65
N ASP A 296 -0.97 -23.08 -10.93
CA ASP A 296 0.03 -23.21 -12.00
C ASP A 296 0.86 -21.92 -12.12
N ALA A 297 2.15 -22.01 -12.44
CA ALA A 297 2.99 -20.84 -12.71
C ALA A 297 2.46 -19.93 -13.86
N LEU A 298 1.63 -20.46 -14.76
CA LEU A 298 0.98 -19.66 -15.80
C LEU A 298 -0.37 -19.06 -15.38
N GLN A 299 -0.86 -19.35 -14.16
CA GLN A 299 -2.14 -18.84 -13.70
C GLN A 299 -2.18 -17.30 -13.72
N ASN A 300 -3.35 -16.74 -14.05
CA ASN A 300 -3.57 -15.30 -14.08
C ASN A 300 -3.52 -14.72 -12.65
N LYS A 301 -2.68 -13.70 -12.46
CA LYS A 301 -2.35 -13.16 -11.13
C LYS A 301 -3.53 -12.39 -10.50
N ILE A 302 -4.38 -11.77 -11.33
CA ILE A 302 -5.63 -11.16 -10.85
C ILE A 302 -6.64 -12.21 -10.42
N SER A 303 -6.76 -13.31 -11.17
CA SER A 303 -7.61 -14.44 -10.77
C SER A 303 -7.19 -15.02 -9.41
N ILE A 304 -5.88 -15.18 -9.16
CA ILE A 304 -5.36 -15.56 -7.83
C ILE A 304 -5.79 -14.54 -6.76
N TYR A 305 -5.55 -13.25 -7.01
CA TYR A 305 -5.86 -12.22 -6.02
C TYR A 305 -7.36 -12.05 -5.76
N ARG A 306 -8.20 -12.28 -6.77
CA ARG A 306 -9.67 -12.32 -6.59
C ARG A 306 -10.08 -13.31 -5.52
N TYR A 307 -9.49 -14.50 -5.52
CA TYR A 307 -9.79 -15.50 -4.48
C TYR A 307 -9.31 -15.07 -3.11
N VAL A 308 -8.09 -14.51 -3.01
CA VAL A 308 -7.59 -13.91 -1.76
C VAL A 308 -8.58 -12.89 -1.21
N LEU A 309 -9.20 -12.10 -2.09
CA LEU A 309 -10.24 -11.12 -1.72
C LEU A 309 -11.63 -11.74 -1.50
N GLY A 310 -11.81 -13.07 -1.52
CA GLY A 310 -13.10 -13.74 -1.35
C GLY A 310 -14.05 -13.56 -2.53
N MET A 311 -13.52 -13.48 -3.74
CA MET A 311 -14.27 -13.33 -4.98
C MET A 311 -14.11 -14.58 -5.86
N LEU A 312 -15.08 -14.80 -6.76
CA LEU A 312 -14.95 -15.82 -7.78
C LEU A 312 -13.75 -15.52 -8.70
N PRO A 313 -12.77 -16.43 -8.80
CA PRO A 313 -11.55 -16.21 -9.57
C PRO A 313 -11.76 -16.43 -11.08
N TYR A 314 -12.95 -16.87 -11.50
CA TYR A 314 -13.28 -17.19 -12.88
C TYR A 314 -14.72 -16.80 -13.23
N ARG A 315 -15.02 -16.83 -14.53
CA ARG A 315 -16.37 -16.76 -15.10
C ARG A 315 -16.63 -17.97 -15.97
N MET A 316 -17.91 -18.29 -16.17
CA MET A 316 -18.32 -19.33 -17.11
C MET A 316 -18.32 -18.77 -18.54
N SER A 317 -17.69 -19.49 -19.47
CA SER A 317 -17.82 -19.29 -20.91
C SER A 317 -18.31 -20.61 -21.51
N GLY A 318 -19.64 -20.72 -21.66
CA GLY A 318 -20.28 -22.02 -21.88
C GLY A 318 -20.08 -22.93 -20.67
N THR A 319 -19.53 -24.13 -20.89
CA THR A 319 -19.15 -25.09 -19.83
C THR A 319 -17.75 -24.86 -19.28
N ASN A 320 -16.97 -23.97 -19.91
CA ASN A 320 -15.56 -23.77 -19.55
C ASN A 320 -15.45 -22.68 -18.49
N LYS A 321 -14.64 -22.93 -17.46
CA LYS A 321 -14.25 -21.92 -16.49
C LYS A 321 -13.06 -21.14 -17.07
N VAL A 322 -13.19 -19.81 -17.14
CA VAL A 322 -12.17 -18.89 -17.71
C VAL A 322 -11.75 -17.90 -16.64
N ALA A 323 -10.45 -17.71 -16.47
CA ALA A 323 -9.91 -16.78 -15.48
C ALA A 323 -10.53 -15.38 -15.58
N ASN A 324 -10.89 -14.80 -14.44
CA ASN A 324 -11.25 -13.39 -14.37
C ASN A 324 -9.95 -12.57 -14.24
N GLU A 325 -9.70 -11.74 -15.24
CA GLU A 325 -8.45 -11.00 -15.38
C GLU A 325 -8.54 -9.54 -14.94
N ASP A 326 -9.66 -9.14 -14.32
CA ASP A 326 -9.92 -7.78 -13.84
C ASP A 326 -10.70 -7.78 -12.52
N ILE A 327 -10.68 -6.62 -11.85
CA ILE A 327 -11.46 -6.30 -10.66
C ILE A 327 -12.42 -5.18 -11.04
N THR A 328 -13.71 -5.39 -10.76
CA THR A 328 -14.77 -4.42 -11.06
C THR A 328 -15.22 -3.67 -9.80
N LEU A 329 -15.97 -2.59 -9.97
CA LEU A 329 -16.61 -1.90 -8.85
C LEU A 329 -17.52 -2.83 -8.03
N SER A 330 -18.24 -3.73 -8.70
CA SER A 330 -19.15 -4.66 -8.03
C SER A 330 -18.42 -5.62 -7.10
N ASP A 331 -17.21 -6.03 -7.49
CA ASP A 331 -16.37 -6.92 -6.69
C ASP A 331 -15.96 -6.27 -5.37
N LEU A 332 -15.86 -4.94 -5.34
CA LEU A 332 -15.33 -4.17 -4.21
C LEU A 332 -16.42 -3.53 -3.33
N ASN A 333 -17.70 -3.84 -3.54
CA ASN A 333 -18.81 -3.33 -2.74
C ASN A 333 -18.72 -3.66 -1.23
N PHE A 334 -17.96 -4.68 -0.86
CA PHE A 334 -17.70 -4.98 0.55
C PHE A 334 -16.93 -3.83 1.24
N LEU A 335 -16.06 -3.11 0.52
CA LEU A 335 -15.36 -1.94 1.06
C LEU A 335 -16.32 -0.80 1.38
N VAL A 336 -17.33 -0.59 0.53
CA VAL A 336 -18.43 0.36 0.78
C VAL A 336 -19.20 -0.04 2.03
N THR A 337 -19.56 -1.31 2.14
CA THR A 337 -20.28 -1.85 3.31
C THR A 337 -19.47 -1.64 4.58
N TRP A 338 -18.17 -1.96 4.54
CA TRP A 338 -17.26 -1.79 5.66
C TRP A 338 -17.14 -0.32 6.08
N ILE A 339 -16.80 0.60 5.17
CA ILE A 339 -16.60 2.01 5.53
C ILE A 339 -17.91 2.66 6.03
N ASN A 340 -19.05 2.29 5.44
CA ASN A 340 -20.37 2.76 5.90
C ASN A 340 -20.64 2.32 7.35
N SER A 341 -20.25 1.10 7.72
CA SER A 341 -20.40 0.60 9.09
C SER A 341 -19.51 1.34 10.10
N LYS A 342 -18.32 1.81 9.68
CA LYS A 342 -17.39 2.54 10.55
C LYS A 342 -17.73 4.01 10.68
N ARG A 343 -18.18 4.63 9.58
CA ARG A 343 -18.44 6.08 9.51
C ARG A 343 -19.91 6.47 9.73
N GLY A 344 -20.85 5.53 9.61
CA GLY A 344 -22.28 5.82 9.67
C GLY A 344 -22.75 6.74 8.53
N ARG A 345 -22.10 6.65 7.36
CA ARG A 345 -22.37 7.46 6.17
C ARG A 345 -22.60 6.56 4.95
N SER A 346 -23.06 7.15 3.84
CA SER A 346 -23.32 6.43 2.60
C SER A 346 -22.25 6.73 1.55
N TYR A 347 -21.18 5.94 1.56
CA TYR A 347 -20.12 6.02 0.57
C TYR A 347 -20.53 5.34 -0.74
N GLN A 348 -19.94 5.80 -1.83
CA GLN A 348 -20.01 5.18 -3.14
C GLN A 348 -18.60 4.83 -3.60
N LEU A 349 -18.43 3.63 -4.15
CA LEU A 349 -17.19 3.27 -4.82
C LEU A 349 -17.19 3.81 -6.25
N ARG A 350 -16.06 4.37 -6.66
CA ARG A 350 -15.83 4.99 -7.96
C ARG A 350 -14.55 4.42 -8.58
N GLN A 351 -14.47 4.55 -9.90
CA GLN A 351 -13.26 4.26 -10.67
C GLN A 351 -12.76 5.56 -11.32
N GLY A 352 -11.45 5.82 -11.20
CA GLY A 352 -10.76 7.01 -11.73
C GLY A 352 -10.46 6.96 -13.21
#